data_AF-A0A9X9A676-F1
#
_entry.id   AF-A0A9X9A676-F1
#
_cell.length_a   1.000
_cell.length_b   1.000
_cell.length_c   1.000
_cell.angle_alpha   90.00
_cell.angle_beta   90.00
_cell.angle_gamma   90.00
#
_symmetry.space_group_name_H-M   'P 1'
#
loop_
_entity.id
_entity.type
_entity.pdbx_description
1 polymer ?
#
loop_
_entity_poly.entity_id
_entity_poly.type
_entity_poly.pdbx_seq_one_letter_code
_entity_poly.pdbx_strand_id
1 'polypeptide(L)'
;MNAIDLSILNLKETRRRSEKLWNSLPDNFLNWKPDPEAMSFGEMIRHVWSSTFYYHMIIKNNGSINDIRTPYDDEPITCVKKEIELAQSHFTDFIEYVQSISIAELDSRLIDRSDVG
;
A
#
# COMPACT_ATOMS: atom_id res chain seq x y z
N MET A 1 6.13 21.85 -10.71
CA MET A 1 5.90 20.68 -9.84
C MET A 1 5.34 21.21 -8.53
N ASN A 2 4.08 20.95 -8.25
CA ASN A 2 3.45 21.33 -6.99
C ASN A 2 3.59 20.18 -5.95
N ALA A 3 3.01 20.35 -4.76
CA ALA A 3 3.09 19.34 -3.70
C ALA A 3 2.47 17.99 -4.10
N ILE A 4 1.40 18.00 -4.89
CA ILE A 4 0.75 16.78 -5.42
C ILE A 4 1.67 16.06 -6.39
N ASP A 5 2.25 16.78 -7.36
CA ASP A 5 3.18 16.20 -8.33
C ASP A 5 4.39 15.53 -7.63
N LEU A 6 4.95 16.21 -6.62
CA LEU A 6 6.08 15.68 -5.85
C LEU A 6 5.69 14.44 -5.03
N SER A 7 4.49 14.45 -4.43
CA SER A 7 3.96 13.31 -3.70
C SER A 7 3.78 12.10 -4.60
N ILE A 8 3.19 12.30 -5.79
CA ILE A 8 2.99 11.23 -6.79
C ILE A 8 4.34 10.69 -7.28
N LEU A 9 5.33 11.56 -7.54
CA LEU A 9 6.68 11.14 -7.91
C LEU A 9 7.29 10.24 -6.83
N ASN A 10 7.20 10.64 -5.56
CA ASN A 10 7.72 9.85 -4.44
C ASN A 10 7.01 8.51 -4.28
N LEU A 11 5.68 8.48 -4.39
CA LEU A 11 4.88 7.26 -4.30
C LEU A 11 5.24 6.27 -5.42
N LYS A 12 5.33 6.75 -6.67
CA LYS A 12 5.71 5.92 -7.82
C LYS A 12 7.14 5.40 -7.72
N GLU A 13 8.08 6.25 -7.30
CA GLU A 13 9.48 5.83 -7.16
C GLU A 13 9.67 4.82 -6.03
N THR A 14 8.95 5.00 -4.91
CA THR A 14 8.96 4.03 -3.80
C THR A 14 8.39 2.70 -4.25
N ARG A 15 7.22 2.68 -4.89
CA ARG A 15 6.60 1.48 -5.45
C ARG A 15 7.52 0.76 -6.43
N ARG A 16 8.14 1.50 -7.35
CA ARG A 16 9.09 0.95 -8.33
C ARG A 16 10.30 0.29 -7.66
N ARG A 17 10.84 0.86 -6.58
CA ARG A 17 11.94 0.26 -5.81
C ARG A 17 11.51 -0.98 -5.06
N SER A 18 10.33 -0.96 -4.45
CA SER A 18 9.72 -2.14 -3.82
C SER A 18 9.57 -3.28 -4.82
N GLU A 19 8.99 -3.03 -6.00
CA GLU A 19 8.84 -4.05 -7.04
C GLU A 19 10.18 -4.58 -7.55
N LYS A 20 11.19 -3.73 -7.70
CA LYS A 20 12.54 -4.20 -8.07
C LYS A 20 13.12 -5.15 -7.03
N LEU A 21 12.97 -4.81 -5.75
CA LEU A 21 13.42 -5.65 -4.65
C LEU A 21 12.65 -6.97 -4.65
N TRP A 22 11.31 -6.92 -4.72
CA TRP A 22 10.47 -8.11 -4.69
C TRP A 22 10.75 -9.03 -5.87
N ASN A 23 10.87 -8.50 -7.10
CA ASN A 23 11.20 -9.32 -8.28
C ASN A 23 12.59 -9.99 -8.21
N SER A 24 13.48 -9.53 -7.32
CA SER A 24 14.77 -10.19 -7.07
C SER A 24 14.68 -11.34 -6.06
N LEU A 25 13.55 -11.49 -5.37
CA LEU A 25 13.29 -12.56 -4.41
C LEU A 25 12.80 -13.81 -5.17
N PRO A 26 13.51 -14.94 -5.07
CA PRO A 26 13.01 -16.19 -5.62
C PRO A 26 11.80 -16.71 -4.83
N ASP A 27 10.78 -17.22 -5.52
CA ASP A 27 9.49 -17.61 -4.90
C ASP A 27 9.64 -18.70 -3.82
N ASN A 28 10.66 -19.55 -3.89
CA ASN A 28 10.93 -20.57 -2.87
C ASN A 28 11.33 -19.98 -1.50
N PHE A 29 11.64 -18.69 -1.42
CA PHE A 29 11.90 -17.99 -0.16
C PHE A 29 10.66 -17.27 0.40
N LEU A 30 9.49 -17.32 -0.24
CA LEU A 30 8.31 -16.58 0.25
C LEU A 30 7.91 -16.95 1.68
N ASN A 31 8.13 -18.20 2.10
CA ASN A 31 7.84 -18.68 3.46
C ASN A 31 9.01 -18.46 4.44
N TRP A 32 10.16 -17.93 3.99
CA TRP A 32 11.28 -17.64 4.87
C TRP A 32 10.92 -16.50 5.82
N LYS A 33 11.31 -16.65 7.08
CA LYS A 33 11.14 -15.67 8.14
C LYS A 33 12.49 -15.37 8.79
N PRO A 34 12.76 -14.10 9.18
CA PRO A 34 13.98 -13.76 9.92
C PRO A 34 13.97 -14.32 11.35
N ASP A 35 12.79 -14.49 11.94
CA ASP A 35 12.55 -15.13 13.24
C ASP A 35 11.13 -15.74 13.27
N PRO A 36 10.81 -16.64 14.21
CA PRO A 36 9.51 -17.34 14.24
C PRO A 36 8.28 -16.43 14.34
N GLU A 37 8.40 -15.27 14.99
CA GLU A 37 7.30 -14.34 15.25
C GLU A 37 7.17 -13.26 14.15
N ALA A 38 8.16 -13.16 13.27
CA ALA A 38 8.10 -12.25 12.14
C ALA A 38 7.17 -12.72 11.01
N MET A 39 6.77 -11.75 10.19
CA MET A 39 6.20 -12.01 8.88
C MET A 39 7.22 -12.70 7.98
N SER A 40 6.74 -13.65 7.18
CA SER A 40 7.50 -14.19 6.05
C SER A 40 7.73 -13.13 4.99
N PHE A 41 8.65 -13.38 4.06
CA PHE A 41 8.82 -12.45 2.93
C PHE A 41 7.52 -12.23 2.15
N GLY A 42 6.73 -13.29 1.93
CA GLY A 42 5.43 -13.18 1.29
C GLY A 42 4.46 -12.32 2.09
N GLU A 43 4.32 -12.59 3.39
CA GLU A 43 3.47 -11.82 4.30
C GLU A 43 3.89 -10.34 4.34
N MET A 44 5.20 -10.06 4.34
CA MET A 44 5.75 -8.71 4.32
C MET A 44 5.44 -7.97 3.01
N ILE A 45 5.60 -8.63 1.86
CA ILE A 45 5.22 -8.05 0.56
C ILE A 45 3.74 -7.67 0.57
N ARG A 46 2.87 -8.61 0.96
CA ARG A 46 1.43 -8.42 1.10
C ARG A 46 1.10 -7.26 2.03
N HIS A 47 1.71 -7.22 3.21
CA HIS A 47 1.53 -6.17 4.21
C HIS A 47 1.89 -4.78 3.66
N VAL A 48 3.03 -4.66 2.98
CA VAL A 48 3.48 -3.38 2.43
C VAL A 48 2.53 -2.87 1.35
N TRP A 49 2.14 -3.72 0.39
CA TRP A 49 1.27 -3.23 -0.68
C TRP A 49 -0.17 -3.02 -0.22
N SER A 50 -0.70 -3.87 0.66
CA SER A 50 -2.06 -3.73 1.21
C SER A 50 -2.22 -2.46 2.05
N SER A 51 -1.15 -2.01 2.71
CA SER A 51 -1.14 -0.72 3.43
C SER A 51 -1.52 0.45 2.53
N THR A 52 -1.16 0.42 1.23
CA THR A 52 -1.58 1.47 0.27
C THR A 52 -3.11 1.52 0.16
N PHE A 53 -3.77 0.38 0.03
CA PHE A 53 -5.23 0.31 -0.03
C PHE A 53 -5.85 0.80 1.28
N TYR A 54 -5.33 0.36 2.43
CA TYR A 54 -5.84 0.75 3.74
C TYR A 54 -5.75 2.27 3.96
N TYR A 55 -4.59 2.89 3.69
CA TYR A 55 -4.43 4.34 3.79
C TYR A 55 -5.28 5.10 2.76
N HIS A 56 -5.43 4.58 1.54
CA HIS A 56 -6.33 5.16 0.55
C HIS A 56 -7.77 5.21 1.10
N MET A 57 -8.24 4.13 1.72
CA MET A 57 -9.57 4.12 2.33
C MET A 57 -9.67 5.12 3.47
N ILE A 58 -8.71 5.16 4.41
CA ILE A 58 -8.69 6.14 5.53
C ILE A 58 -8.81 7.57 5.01
N ILE A 59 -8.01 7.93 4.00
CA ILE A 59 -8.02 9.28 3.46
C ILE A 59 -9.36 9.55 2.77
N LYS A 60 -9.97 8.59 2.07
CA LYS A 60 -11.33 8.76 1.54
C LYS A 60 -12.40 8.93 2.62
N ASN A 61 -12.26 8.23 3.74
CA ASN A 61 -13.20 8.26 4.86
C ASN A 61 -13.02 9.49 5.78
N ASN A 62 -11.93 10.26 5.60
CA ASN A 62 -11.57 11.36 6.50
C ASN A 62 -11.35 10.92 7.96
N GLY A 63 -10.92 9.69 8.17
CA GLY A 63 -10.68 9.14 9.50
C GLY A 63 -10.59 7.62 9.50
N SER A 64 -10.51 7.05 10.69
CA SER A 64 -10.36 5.60 10.90
C SER A 64 -11.51 4.80 10.30
N ILE A 65 -11.20 3.57 9.87
CA ILE A 65 -12.18 2.64 9.30
C ILE A 65 -12.09 1.33 10.07
N ASN A 66 -13.25 0.88 10.54
CA ASN A 66 -13.40 -0.39 11.25
C ASN A 66 -13.68 -1.52 10.24
N ASP A 67 -13.21 -2.73 10.56
CA ASP A 67 -13.55 -3.97 9.86
C ASP A 67 -13.36 -3.94 8.33
N ILE A 68 -12.24 -3.39 7.85
CA ILE A 68 -11.88 -3.51 6.43
C ILE A 68 -11.50 -4.96 6.15
N ARG A 69 -12.42 -5.71 5.53
CA ARG A 69 -12.07 -6.90 4.78
C ARG A 69 -11.57 -6.49 3.42
N THR A 70 -10.35 -6.86 3.09
CA THR A 70 -9.78 -6.58 1.78
C THR A 70 -10.12 -7.69 0.80
N PRO A 71 -10.21 -7.41 -0.51
CA PRO A 71 -10.52 -8.43 -1.52
C PRO A 71 -9.49 -9.56 -1.60
N TYR A 72 -8.31 -9.37 -1.01
CA TYR A 72 -7.18 -10.27 -1.09
C TYR A 72 -6.90 -11.02 0.23
N ASP A 73 -7.70 -10.80 1.28
CA ASP A 73 -7.48 -11.47 2.57
C ASP A 73 -7.52 -13.01 2.44
N ASP A 74 -8.36 -13.53 1.54
CA ASP A 74 -8.50 -14.96 1.29
C ASP A 74 -7.59 -15.50 0.16
N GLU A 75 -6.81 -14.61 -0.49
CA GLU A 75 -5.95 -14.98 -1.63
C GLU A 75 -4.60 -15.54 -1.14
N PRO A 76 -4.25 -16.80 -1.48
CA PRO A 76 -3.00 -17.41 -1.02
C PRO A 76 -1.77 -16.73 -1.63
N ILE A 77 -0.75 -16.52 -0.80
CA ILE A 77 0.54 -16.01 -1.25
C ILE A 77 1.30 -17.15 -1.93
N THR A 78 1.42 -17.07 -3.25
CA THR A 78 1.93 -18.19 -4.09
C THR A 78 3.21 -17.84 -4.84
N CYS A 79 3.28 -16.65 -5.42
CA CYS A 79 4.47 -16.13 -6.09
C CYS A 79 4.52 -14.60 -6.03
N VAL A 80 5.72 -14.02 -6.11
CA VAL A 80 5.94 -12.57 -6.09
C VAL A 80 5.15 -11.88 -7.20
N LYS A 81 5.12 -12.47 -8.40
CA LYS A 81 4.43 -11.89 -9.55
C LYS A 81 2.95 -11.66 -9.26
N LYS A 82 2.29 -12.63 -8.63
CA LYS A 82 0.86 -12.53 -8.28
C LYS A 82 0.61 -11.42 -7.27
N GLU A 83 1.49 -11.24 -6.29
CA GLU A 83 1.41 -10.14 -5.33
C GLU A 83 1.52 -8.77 -5.98
N ILE A 84 2.43 -8.61 -6.94
CA ILE A 84 2.56 -7.36 -7.72
C ILE A 84 1.31 -7.11 -8.57
N GLU A 85 0.77 -8.14 -9.22
CA GLU A 85 -0.46 -8.04 -10.02
C GLU A 85 -1.67 -7.64 -9.17
N LEU A 86 -1.84 -8.23 -7.98
CA LEU A 86 -2.91 -7.87 -7.04
C LEU A 86 -2.77 -6.41 -6.57
N ALA A 87 -1.55 -5.96 -6.31
CA ALA A 87 -1.29 -4.60 -5.83
C ALA A 87 -1.55 -3.51 -6.88
N GLN A 88 -1.45 -3.85 -8.17
CA GLN A 88 -1.41 -2.86 -9.25
C GLN A 88 -2.68 -2.02 -9.34
N SER A 89 -3.86 -2.64 -9.29
CA SER A 89 -5.14 -1.91 -9.38
C SER A 89 -5.29 -0.92 -8.21
N HIS A 90 -5.04 -1.40 -6.99
CA HIS A 90 -5.14 -0.58 -5.79
C HIS A 90 -4.13 0.58 -5.78
N PHE A 91 -2.93 0.37 -6.30
CA PHE A 91 -1.94 1.43 -6.43
C PHE A 91 -2.35 2.47 -7.50
N THR A 92 -2.88 2.01 -8.64
CA THR A 92 -3.42 2.92 -9.68
C THR A 92 -4.56 3.78 -9.11
N ASP A 93 -5.55 3.16 -8.46
CA ASP A 93 -6.68 3.86 -7.85
C ASP A 93 -6.22 4.90 -6.83
N PHE A 94 -5.21 4.55 -6.02
CA PHE A 94 -4.64 5.47 -5.04
C PHE A 94 -3.92 6.66 -5.69
N ILE A 95 -3.15 6.44 -6.74
CA ILE A 95 -2.48 7.52 -7.46
C ILE A 95 -3.48 8.45 -8.16
N GLU A 96 -4.53 7.90 -8.76
CA GLU A 96 -5.62 8.67 -9.36
C GLU A 96 -6.33 9.53 -8.31
N TYR A 97 -6.58 8.95 -7.13
CA TYR A 97 -7.13 9.70 -6.00
C TYR A 97 -6.21 10.85 -5.56
N VAL A 98 -4.91 10.60 -5.34
CA VAL A 98 -3.95 11.65 -4.96
C VAL A 98 -3.88 12.75 -6.01
N GLN A 99 -3.94 12.40 -7.30
CA GLN A 99 -3.95 13.37 -8.40
C GLN A 99 -5.21 14.25 -8.40
N SER A 100 -6.33 13.76 -7.87
CA SER A 100 -7.59 14.51 -7.78
C SER A 100 -7.64 15.52 -6.63
N ILE A 101 -6.74 15.41 -5.65
CA ILE A 101 -6.69 16.29 -4.48
C ILE A 101 -6.26 17.70 -4.91
N SER A 102 -6.97 18.71 -4.41
CA SER A 102 -6.60 20.11 -4.64
C SER A 102 -5.51 20.56 -3.65
N ILE A 103 -4.67 21.53 -4.06
CA ILE A 103 -3.66 22.10 -3.16
C ILE A 103 -4.29 22.72 -1.90
N ALA A 104 -5.45 23.38 -2.03
CA ALA A 104 -6.17 23.94 -0.89
C ALA A 104 -6.69 22.87 0.08
N GLU A 105 -6.99 21.67 -0.40
CA GLU A 105 -7.41 20.55 0.44
C GLU A 105 -6.23 20.01 1.26
N LEU A 106 -5.02 19.96 0.68
CA LEU A 106 -3.82 19.55 1.45
C LEU A 106 -3.57 20.43 2.68
N ASP A 107 -3.88 21.72 2.58
CA ASP A 107 -3.66 22.68 3.67
C ASP A 107 -4.78 22.67 4.72
N SER A 108 -6.01 22.38 4.31
CA SER A 108 -7.21 22.55 5.16
C SER A 108 -7.81 21.26 5.69
N ARG A 109 -7.53 20.12 5.05
CA ARG A 109 -8.15 18.85 5.39
C ARG A 109 -7.43 18.16 6.54
N LEU A 110 -8.15 17.96 7.64
CA LEU A 110 -7.71 17.16 8.78
C LEU A 110 -8.29 15.74 8.68
N ILE A 111 -7.42 14.74 8.71
CA ILE A 111 -7.80 13.33 8.87
C ILE A 111 -7.80 13.02 10.37
N ASP A 112 -8.98 12.82 10.96
CA ASP A 112 -9.10 12.53 12.40
C ASP A 112 -8.95 11.04 12.66
N ARG A 113 -7.92 10.68 13.42
CA ARG A 113 -7.64 9.31 13.88
C ARG A 113 -7.37 9.24 15.38
N SER A 114 -7.93 10.18 16.14
CA SER A 114 -7.77 10.24 17.59
C SER A 114 -8.28 8.99 18.32
N ASP A 115 -9.05 8.13 17.66
CA ASP A 115 -9.57 6.86 18.17
C ASP A 115 -8.51 5.75 18.28
N VAL A 116 -7.41 5.85 17.53
CA VAL A 116 -6.35 4.82 17.48
C VAL A 116 -4.99 5.27 18.04
N GLY A 117 -4.91 6.48 18.60
CA GLY A 117 -3.71 7.01 19.29
C GLY A 117 -3.29 8.40 18.84
#